data_AF-A0A0B6YMG8-F1
#
_entry.id   AF-A0A0B6YMG8-F1
#
_cell.length_a   1.000
_cell.length_b   1.000
_cell.length_c   1.000
_cell.angle_alpha   90.00
_cell.angle_beta   90.00
_cell.angle_gamma   90.00
#
_symmetry.space_group_name_H-M   'P 1'
#
loop_
_entity.id
_entity.type
_entity.pdbx_description
1 polymer ?
#
loop_
_entity_poly.entity_id
_entity_poly.type
_entity_poly.pdbx_seq_one_letter_code
_entity_poly.pdbx_strand_id
1 'polypeptide(L)'
;PGLVFVIYPQAFNTMPVSQLFAFLFFFMLVCLGIDSQFASVEVIVTTIQDHFADAVRRYLKRKEILVGVVCFISFICGLPNITQGGFYFFQLIDYYAAALSLMASIF
;
A
#
# COMPACT_ATOMS: atom_id res chain seq x y z
N PRO A 1 13.75 -3.83 -4.01
CA PRO A 1 13.00 -3.83 -5.29
C PRO A 1 13.82 -4.19 -6.56
N GLY A 2 15.15 -4.05 -6.58
CA GLY A 2 15.96 -4.36 -7.78
C GLY A 2 15.86 -5.81 -8.30
N LEU A 3 15.52 -6.77 -7.45
CA LEU A 3 15.40 -8.18 -7.81
C LEU A 3 14.26 -8.45 -8.83
N VAL A 4 13.10 -7.82 -8.61
CA VAL A 4 11.88 -8.06 -9.40
C VAL A 4 11.91 -7.32 -10.74
N PHE A 5 12.50 -6.13 -10.78
CA PHE A 5 12.50 -5.27 -11.97
C PHE A 5 13.75 -5.45 -12.85
N VAL A 6 14.81 -6.11 -12.39
CA VAL A 6 16.04 -6.33 -13.17
C VAL A 6 16.26 -7.81 -13.51
N ILE A 7 16.00 -8.74 -12.58
CA ILE A 7 16.36 -10.16 -12.77
C ILE A 7 15.27 -10.93 -13.54
N TYR A 8 14.00 -10.64 -13.29
CA TYR A 8 12.88 -11.27 -14.00
C TYR A 8 12.84 -10.95 -15.51
N PRO A 9 13.02 -9.71 -15.98
CA PRO A 9 13.07 -9.44 -17.42
C PRO A 9 14.28 -10.10 -18.10
N GLN A 10 15.41 -10.28 -17.41
CA GLN A 10 16.56 -11.04 -17.93
C GLN A 10 16.24 -12.53 -18.09
N ALA A 11 15.49 -13.13 -17.16
CA ALA A 11 15.05 -14.52 -17.24
C ALA A 11 14.01 -14.76 -18.36
N PHE A 12 13.02 -13.87 -18.50
CA PHE A 12 11.98 -14.02 -19.53
C PHE A 12 12.51 -13.92 -20.96
N ASN A 13 13.64 -13.23 -21.18
CA ASN A 13 14.30 -13.13 -22.48
C ASN A 13 14.86 -14.47 -23.00
N THR A 14 14.97 -15.48 -22.16
CA THR A 14 15.40 -16.84 -22.56
C THR A 14 14.25 -17.75 -22.99
N MET A 15 12.99 -17.32 -22.85
CA MET A 15 11.81 -18.12 -23.20
C MET A 15 11.19 -17.67 -24.54
N PRO A 16 10.63 -18.59 -25.34
CA PRO A 16 10.17 -18.32 -26.71
C PRO A 16 8.97 -17.36 -26.83
N VAL A 17 8.37 -16.91 -25.71
CA VAL A 17 7.23 -15.99 -25.66
C VAL A 17 7.42 -14.89 -24.59
N SER A 18 8.62 -14.31 -24.55
CA SER A 18 9.08 -13.33 -23.54
C SER A 18 8.07 -12.18 -23.26
N GLN A 19 7.45 -11.61 -24.30
CA GLN A 19 6.53 -10.47 -24.15
C GLN A 19 5.23 -10.78 -23.38
N LEU A 20 4.66 -11.99 -23.54
CA LEU A 20 3.43 -12.34 -22.81
C LEU A 20 3.72 -12.63 -21.33
N PHE A 21 4.84 -13.29 -21.03
CA PHE A 21 5.23 -13.59 -19.65
C PHE A 21 5.60 -12.34 -18.86
N ALA A 22 6.30 -11.38 -19.48
CA ALA A 22 6.57 -10.09 -18.86
C ALA A 22 5.28 -9.33 -18.52
N PHE A 23 4.31 -9.28 -19.45
CA PHE A 23 3.03 -8.62 -19.22
C PHE A 23 2.23 -9.26 -18.08
N LEU A 24 2.10 -10.60 -18.08
CA LEU A 24 1.39 -11.35 -17.03
C LEU A 24 2.02 -11.13 -15.65
N PHE A 25 3.34 -11.05 -15.58
CA PHE A 25 4.05 -10.83 -14.32
C PHE A 25 3.82 -9.42 -13.75
N PHE A 26 3.93 -8.38 -14.58
CA PHE A 26 3.60 -7.02 -14.15
C PHE A 26 2.11 -6.88 -13.79
N PHE A 27 1.21 -7.52 -14.54
CA PHE A 27 -0.21 -7.53 -14.24
C PHE A 27 -0.49 -8.18 -12.87
N MET A 28 0.14 -9.32 -12.58
CA MET A 28 0.05 -9.97 -11.27
C MET A 28 0.54 -9.06 -10.14
N LEU A 29 1.68 -8.38 -10.31
CA LEU A 29 2.20 -7.44 -9.31
C LEU A 29 1.24 -6.27 -9.07
N VAL A 30 0.60 -5.74 -10.12
CA VAL A 30 -0.40 -4.69 -10.01
C VAL A 30 -1.65 -5.19 -9.28
N CYS A 31 -2.16 -6.39 -9.63
CA CYS A 31 -3.28 -7.00 -8.91
C CYS A 31 -2.98 -7.17 -7.41
N LEU A 32 -1.82 -7.76 -7.08
CA LEU A 32 -1.39 -7.91 -5.68
C LEU A 32 -1.30 -6.58 -4.93
N GLY A 33 -0.78 -5.54 -5.61
CA GLY A 33 -0.73 -4.19 -5.04
C GLY A 33 -2.13 -3.64 -4.78
N ILE A 34 -3.04 -3.78 -5.74
CA ILE A 34 -4.41 -3.30 -5.64
C ILE A 34 -5.19 -4.03 -4.54
N ASP A 35 -5.10 -5.35 -4.47
CA ASP A 35 -5.76 -6.16 -3.43
C ASP A 35 -5.29 -5.74 -2.03
N SER A 36 -3.99 -5.51 -1.85
CA SER A 36 -3.43 -5.02 -0.58
C SER A 36 -3.89 -3.59 -0.24
N GLN A 37 -4.02 -2.71 -1.23
CA GLN A 37 -4.54 -1.36 -1.01
C GLN A 37 -6.03 -1.37 -0.62
N PHE A 38 -6.84 -2.25 -1.21
CA PHE A 38 -8.24 -2.40 -0.80
C PHE A 38 -8.37 -2.91 0.63
N ALA A 39 -7.61 -3.96 0.99
CA ALA A 39 -7.61 -4.50 2.35
C ALA A 39 -7.18 -3.46 3.39
N SER A 40 -6.14 -2.66 3.11
CA SER A 40 -5.67 -1.64 4.04
C SER A 40 -6.67 -0.49 4.22
N VAL A 41 -7.28 0.00 3.14
CA VAL A 41 -8.35 1.02 3.23
C VAL A 41 -9.56 0.50 4.01
N GLU A 42 -9.96 -0.75 3.77
CA GLU A 42 -11.06 -1.39 4.51
C GLU A 42 -10.77 -1.43 6.01
N VAL A 43 -9.58 -1.89 6.42
CA VAL A 43 -9.16 -1.94 7.83
C VAL A 43 -9.14 -0.56 8.49
N ILE A 44 -8.64 0.46 7.81
CA ILE A 44 -8.64 1.83 8.34
C ILE A 44 -10.07 2.33 8.54
N VAL A 45 -10.93 2.11 7.55
CA VAL A 45 -12.33 2.54 7.57
C VAL A 45 -13.13 1.81 8.63
N THR A 46 -12.88 0.52 8.88
CA THR A 46 -13.52 -0.24 9.97
C THR A 46 -13.01 0.22 11.33
N THR A 47 -11.70 0.44 11.50
CA THR A 47 -11.11 0.90 12.77
C THR A 47 -11.65 2.28 13.18
N ILE A 48 -11.78 3.19 12.21
CA ILE A 48 -12.38 4.52 12.45
C ILE A 48 -13.85 4.38 12.85
N GLN A 49 -14.61 3.49 12.19
CA GLN A 49 -16.01 3.24 12.54
C GLN A 49 -16.17 2.62 13.94
N ASP A 50 -15.25 1.76 14.36
CA ASP A 50 -15.28 1.10 15.66
C ASP A 50 -14.98 2.09 16.81
N HIS A 51 -13.96 2.94 16.64
CA HIS A 51 -13.60 3.95 17.64
C HIS A 51 -14.60 5.10 17.79
N PHE A 52 -15.29 5.47 16.71
CA PHE A 52 -16.25 6.60 16.70
C PHE A 52 -17.72 6.16 16.63
N ALA A 53 -18.04 4.92 17.01
CA ALA A 53 -19.37 4.30 16.85
C ALA A 53 -20.55 5.21 17.26
N ASP A 54 -20.43 5.98 18.36
CA ASP A 54 -21.49 6.89 18.84
C ASP A 54 -21.66 8.18 18.01
N ALA A 55 -20.56 8.77 17.50
CA ALA A 55 -20.59 9.97 16.67
C ALA A 55 -20.91 9.65 15.19
N VAL A 56 -20.39 8.51 14.72
CA VAL A 56 -20.53 7.97 13.36
C VAL A 56 -21.98 7.58 13.07
N ARG A 57 -22.69 6.99 14.03
CA ARG A 57 -24.11 6.59 13.87
C ARG A 57 -25.05 7.77 13.54
N ARG A 58 -24.68 9.00 13.94
CA ARG A 58 -25.48 10.22 13.69
C ARG A 58 -25.08 10.96 12.41
N TYR A 59 -23.84 10.82 11.93
CA TYR A 59 -23.31 11.54 10.77
C TYR A 59 -23.18 10.69 9.48
N LEU A 60 -23.17 9.35 9.58
CA LEU A 60 -23.05 8.45 8.42
C LEU A 60 -24.38 8.25 7.69
N LYS A 61 -24.65 9.14 6.72
CA LYS A 61 -25.46 8.77 5.54
C LYS A 61 -24.63 8.44 4.31
N ARG A 62 -23.31 8.67 4.30
CA ARG A 62 -22.44 8.31 3.16
C ARG A 62 -21.09 7.75 3.60
N LYS A 63 -21.01 6.41 3.69
CA LYS A 63 -19.74 5.68 3.83
C LYS A 63 -18.74 6.06 2.72
N GLU A 64 -19.24 6.44 1.55
CA GLU A 64 -18.45 6.90 0.40
C GLU A 64 -17.58 8.13 0.72
N ILE A 65 -18.07 9.07 1.53
CA ILE A 65 -17.30 10.28 1.88
C ILE A 65 -16.11 9.93 2.77
N LEU A 66 -16.29 9.02 3.73
CA LEU A 66 -15.19 8.56 4.58
C LEU A 66 -14.08 7.90 3.76
N VAL A 67 -14.45 7.02 2.83
CA VAL A 67 -13.49 6.37 1.93
C VAL A 67 -12.75 7.41 1.09
N GLY A 68 -13.47 8.41 0.56
CA GLY A 68 -12.86 9.50 -0.20
C GLY A 68 -11.86 10.33 0.61
N VAL A 69 -12.19 10.66 1.87
CA VAL A 69 -11.29 11.40 2.77
C VAL A 69 -10.05 10.59 3.12
N VAL A 70 -10.21 9.31 3.47
CA VAL A 70 -9.07 8.42 3.78
C VAL A 70 -8.16 8.30 2.55
N CYS A 71 -8.72 8.09 1.36
CA CYS A 71 -7.96 8.01 0.12
C CYS A 71 -7.18 9.30 -0.18
N PHE A 72 -7.79 10.47 0.07
CA PHE A 72 -7.14 11.77 -0.13
C PHE A 72 -5.98 11.99 0.85
N ILE A 73 -6.15 11.62 2.12
CA ILE A 73 -5.08 11.70 3.12
C ILE A 73 -3.93 10.75 2.75
N SER A 74 -4.24 9.51 2.37
CA SER A 74 -3.25 8.53 1.91
C SER A 74 -2.48 9.03 0.68
N PHE A 75 -3.14 9.72 -0.25
CA PHE A 75 -2.50 10.35 -1.41
C PHE A 75 -1.48 11.42 -0.98
N ILE A 76 -1.86 12.32 -0.08
CA ILE A 76 -0.95 13.37 0.43
C ILE A 76 0.23 12.75 1.17
N CYS A 77 0.01 11.73 2.02
CA CYS A 77 1.08 11.00 2.68
C CYS A 77 1.99 10.21 1.71
N GLY A 78 1.50 9.88 0.51
CA GLY A 78 2.28 9.23 -0.53
C GLY A 78 3.16 10.17 -1.36
N LEU A 79 2.81 11.47 -1.45
CA LEU A 79 3.57 12.47 -2.21
C LEU A 79 5.07 12.56 -1.84
N PRO A 80 5.48 12.52 -0.55
CA PRO A 80 6.89 12.56 -0.17
C PRO A 80 7.69 11.41 -0.77
N ASN A 81 7.07 10.23 -0.95
CA ASN A 81 7.71 9.01 -1.41
C ASN A 81 8.07 9.04 -2.92
N ILE A 82 7.47 9.94 -3.69
CA ILE A 82 7.72 10.11 -5.14
C ILE A 82 8.88 11.09 -5.42
N THR A 83 9.31 11.85 -4.40
CA THR A 83 10.43 12.79 -4.52
C THR A 83 11.76 12.05 -4.72
N GLN A 84 12.80 12.70 -5.28
CA GLN A 84 14.11 12.06 -5.55
C GLN A 84 14.80 11.45 -4.31
N GLY A 85 14.41 11.86 -3.09
CA GLY A 85 14.86 11.27 -1.81
C GLY A 85 13.90 10.25 -1.19
N GLY A 86 12.79 9.91 -1.86
CA GLY A 86 11.71 9.08 -1.31
C GLY A 86 12.16 7.70 -0.88
N PHE A 87 13.11 7.09 -1.61
CA PHE A 87 13.68 5.79 -1.24
C PHE A 87 14.36 5.80 0.15
N TYR A 88 15.09 6.87 0.48
CA TYR A 88 15.71 7.01 1.80
C TYR A 88 14.67 7.23 2.90
N PHE A 89 13.64 8.02 2.60
CA PHE A 89 12.54 8.28 3.53
C PHE A 89 11.73 7.00 3.83
N PHE A 90 11.47 6.19 2.79
CA PHE A 90 10.80 4.90 2.91
C PHE A 90 11.61 3.91 3.75
N GLN A 91 12.91 3.79 3.50
CA GLN A 91 13.78 2.90 4.26
C GLN A 91 13.91 3.33 5.73
N LEU A 92 13.90 4.64 6.00
CA LEU A 92 13.90 5.17 7.37
C LEU A 92 12.58 4.81 8.07
N ILE A 93 11.43 5.07 7.45
CA ILE A 93 10.12 4.74 8.03
C ILE A 93 9.99 3.24 8.28
N ASP A 94 10.38 2.39 7.34
CA ASP A 94 10.30 0.93 7.48
C ASP A 94 11.12 0.43 8.68
N TYR A 95 12.37 0.92 8.82
CA TYR A 95 13.24 0.55 9.93
C TYR A 95 12.70 1.02 11.30
N TYR A 96 12.23 2.26 11.38
CA TYR A 96 11.69 2.80 12.64
C TYR A 96 10.31 2.21 12.98
N ALA A 97 9.44 1.94 12.00
CA ALA A 97 8.13 1.34 12.22
C ALA A 97 8.25 -0.10 12.73
N ALA A 98 9.16 -0.90 12.15
CA ALA A 98 9.43 -2.25 12.62
C ALA A 98 9.98 -2.26 14.06
N ALA A 99 10.93 -1.37 14.37
CA ALA A 99 11.52 -1.29 15.71
C ALA A 99 10.50 -0.84 16.78
N LEU A 100 9.67 0.16 16.47
CA LEU A 100 8.65 0.69 17.38
C LEU A 100 7.51 -0.32 17.63
N SER A 101 7.03 -1.00 16.57
CA SER A 101 5.98 -2.02 16.71
C SER A 101 6.44 -3.22 17.52
N LEU A 102 7.68 -3.68 17.34
CA LEU A 102 8.26 -4.76 18.14
C LEU A 102 8.41 -4.38 19.61
N MET A 103 8.87 -3.16 19.91
CA MET A 103 8.96 -2.70 21.31
C MET A 103 7.58 -2.54 21.95
N ALA A 104 6.61 -1.97 21.24
CA ALA A 104 5.26 -1.78 21.76
C ALA A 104 4.51 -3.11 21.99
N SER A 105 4.81 -4.17 21.23
CA SER A 105 4.22 -5.49 21.44
C SER A 105 4.88 -6.30 22.56
N ILE A 106 6.09 -5.92 22.99
CA ILE A 106 6.82 -6.57 24.07
C ILE A 106 6.37 -6.05 25.46
N PHE A 107 5.82 -4.85 25.51
CA PHE A 107 5.36 -4.15 26.71
C PHE A 107 3.85 -4.32 26.91
#